data_AF-T1BIU2-F1
#
_entry.id   AF-T1BIU2-F1
#
_cell.length_a   1.000
_cell.length_b   1.000
_cell.length_c   1.000
_cell.angle_alpha   90.00
_cell.angle_beta   90.00
_cell.angle_gamma   90.00
#
_symmetry.space_group_name_H-M   'P 1'
#
loop_
_entity.id
_entity.type
_entity.pdbx_description
1 polymer ?
#
loop_
_entity_poly.entity_id
_entity_poly.type
_entity_poly.pdbx_seq_one_letter_code
_entity_poly.pdbx_strand_id
1 'polypeptide(L)'
;MVAGGKSPSSIARRLGWADRLASMRPAGDILGTLKPEWAAATGLSKDTRVYCGAHDSNAALHAVRAYPIVTGREATVISTGTWFVAMRLPSDAAALDLHELPESRDCLVNVDIAGRPVPSGASWGAGNWINSAAWI
;
A
#
# COMPACT_ATOMS: atom_id res chain seq x y z
N MET A 1 -22.86 4.49 -4.43
CA MET A 1 -22.35 3.29 -5.14
C MET A 1 -21.34 3.73 -6.20
N VAL A 2 -20.05 3.71 -5.87
CA VAL A 2 -18.99 3.60 -6.88
C VAL A 2 -18.04 2.52 -6.36
N ALA A 3 -18.44 1.26 -6.54
CA ALA A 3 -17.53 0.14 -6.42
C ALA A 3 -16.70 0.10 -7.71
N GLY A 4 -15.79 1.06 -7.87
CA GLY A 4 -14.87 1.11 -8.99
C GLY A 4 -13.83 0.01 -8.82
N GLY A 5 -13.86 -1.02 -9.68
CA GLY A 5 -12.78 -2.02 -9.72
C GLY A 5 -11.43 -1.32 -9.89
N LYS A 6 -10.45 -1.69 -9.06
CA LYS A 6 -9.08 -1.19 -9.17
C LYS A 6 -8.58 -1.47 -10.58
N SER A 7 -8.24 -0.41 -11.31
CA SER A 7 -7.85 -0.51 -12.71
C SER A 7 -6.75 0.49 -13.03
N PRO A 8 -5.90 0.20 -14.04
CA PRO A 8 -4.86 1.14 -14.45
C PRO A 8 -5.46 2.49 -14.83
N SER A 9 -4.73 3.56 -14.53
CA SER A 9 -5.13 4.95 -14.78
C SER A 9 -5.36 5.21 -16.28
N SER A 10 -6.10 6.29 -16.59
CA SER A 10 -6.37 6.69 -17.97
C SER A 10 -5.08 6.94 -18.77
N ILE A 11 -4.06 7.51 -18.13
CA ILE A 11 -2.74 7.69 -18.73
C ILE A 11 -2.04 6.35 -19.01
N ALA A 12 -2.07 5.40 -18.07
CA ALA A 12 -1.47 4.08 -18.26
C ALA A 12 -2.13 3.31 -19.41
N ARG A 13 -3.45 3.44 -19.58
CA ARG A 13 -4.16 2.87 -20.73
C ARG A 13 -3.80 3.57 -22.03
N ARG A 14 -3.84 4.91 -22.06
CA ARG A 14 -3.53 5.71 -23.25
C ARG A 14 -2.11 5.49 -23.78
N LEU A 15 -1.16 5.20 -22.89
CA LEU A 15 0.24 4.92 -23.23
C LEU A 15 0.52 3.43 -23.49
N GLY A 16 -0.49 2.55 -23.41
CA GLY A 16 -0.33 1.11 -23.61
C GLY A 16 0.47 0.41 -22.50
N TRP A 17 0.63 1.04 -21.34
CA TRP A 17 1.32 0.45 -20.18
C TRP A 17 0.45 -0.52 -19.42
N ALA A 18 -0.87 -0.29 -19.41
CA ALA A 18 -1.84 -1.14 -18.74
C ALA A 18 -1.73 -2.62 -19.16
N ASP A 19 -1.54 -2.87 -20.45
CA ASP A 19 -1.45 -4.23 -21.03
C ASP A 19 -0.11 -4.93 -20.72
N ARG A 20 0.86 -4.19 -20.18
CA ARG A 20 2.17 -4.71 -19.76
C ARG A 20 2.24 -4.99 -18.26
N LEU A 21 1.23 -4.60 -17.50
CA LEU A 21 1.17 -4.88 -16.06
C LEU A 21 0.75 -6.33 -15.84
N ALA A 22 1.35 -6.97 -14.83
CA ALA A 22 0.89 -8.27 -14.37
C ALA A 22 -0.55 -8.19 -13.85
N SER A 23 -1.29 -9.29 -13.94
CA SER A 23 -2.63 -9.38 -13.36
C SER A 23 -2.58 -9.15 -11.85
N MET A 24 -3.43 -8.25 -11.35
CA MET A 24 -3.48 -7.93 -9.92
C MET A 24 -3.99 -9.14 -9.12
N ARG A 25 -3.32 -9.45 -8.01
CA ARG A 25 -3.73 -10.47 -7.05
C ARG A 25 -3.70 -9.92 -5.62
N PRO A 26 -4.55 -10.41 -4.71
CA PRO A 26 -4.44 -10.14 -3.28
C PRO A 26 -3.06 -10.48 -2.72
N ALA A 27 -2.59 -9.69 -1.75
CA ALA A 27 -1.27 -9.88 -1.15
C ALA A 27 -1.08 -11.28 -0.51
N GLY A 28 -2.16 -11.85 0.04
CA GLY A 28 -2.17 -13.16 0.69
C GLY A 28 -2.33 -14.34 -0.27
N ASP A 29 -2.44 -14.12 -1.58
CA ASP A 29 -2.56 -15.22 -2.55
C ASP A 29 -1.24 -15.97 -2.69
N ILE A 30 -1.32 -17.28 -2.84
CA ILE A 30 -0.17 -18.13 -3.18
C ILE A 30 0.01 -18.08 -4.70
N LEU A 31 1.18 -17.61 -5.15
CA LEU A 31 1.54 -17.59 -6.57
C LEU A 31 1.97 -18.98 -7.06
N GLY A 32 2.47 -19.81 -6.16
CA GLY A 32 2.93 -21.16 -6.42
C GLY A 32 3.90 -21.62 -5.34
N THR A 33 4.61 -22.70 -5.61
CA THR A 33 5.74 -23.13 -4.78
C THR A 33 7.06 -22.61 -5.32
N LEU A 34 8.07 -22.61 -4.46
CA LEU A 34 9.43 -22.27 -4.83
C LEU A 34 9.91 -23.18 -5.96
N LYS A 35 10.53 -22.61 -7.00
CA LYS A 35 11.01 -23.41 -8.13
C LYS A 35 12.08 -24.41 -7.67
N PRO A 36 12.17 -25.61 -8.27
CA PRO A 36 13.08 -26.67 -7.81
C PRO A 36 14.54 -26.22 -7.69
N GLU A 37 15.03 -25.40 -8.62
CA GLU A 37 16.39 -24.88 -8.60
C GLU A 37 16.68 -24.00 -7.37
N TRP A 38 15.69 -23.23 -6.92
CA TRP A 38 15.82 -22.39 -5.72
C TRP A 38 15.63 -23.20 -4.44
N ALA A 39 14.76 -24.20 -4.45
CA ALA A 39 14.64 -25.14 -3.33
C ALA A 39 15.96 -25.87 -3.08
N ALA A 40 16.61 -26.37 -4.14
CA ALA A 40 17.92 -27.01 -4.06
C ALA A 40 19.02 -26.05 -3.58
N ALA A 41 19.05 -24.82 -4.11
CA ALA A 41 20.07 -23.83 -3.74
C ALA A 41 19.95 -23.32 -2.30
N THR A 42 18.73 -23.24 -1.76
CA THR A 42 18.46 -22.70 -0.41
C THR A 42 18.32 -23.77 0.67
N GLY A 43 18.12 -25.03 0.29
CA GLY A 43 17.79 -26.13 1.21
C GLY A 43 16.35 -26.08 1.74
N LEU A 44 15.52 -25.18 1.22
CA LEU A 44 14.10 -25.10 1.60
C LEU A 44 13.29 -26.24 0.96
N SER A 45 12.18 -26.62 1.60
CA SER A 45 11.27 -27.63 1.04
C SER A 45 10.74 -27.20 -0.33
N LYS A 46 10.58 -28.16 -1.26
CA LYS A 46 9.88 -27.96 -2.54
C LYS A 46 8.42 -27.52 -2.37
N ASP A 47 7.84 -27.74 -1.19
CA ASP A 47 6.47 -27.35 -0.85
C ASP A 47 6.41 -25.92 -0.26
N THR A 48 7.54 -25.20 -0.21
CA THR A 48 7.61 -23.81 0.24
C THR A 48 6.74 -22.92 -0.65
N ARG A 49 5.74 -22.28 -0.05
CA ARG A 49 4.78 -21.42 -0.76
C ARG A 49 5.36 -20.02 -0.94
N VAL A 50 5.16 -19.46 -2.13
CA VAL A 50 5.48 -18.07 -2.47
C VAL A 50 4.19 -17.26 -2.51
N TYR A 51 4.07 -16.27 -1.63
CA TYR A 51 2.93 -15.37 -1.59
C TYR A 51 3.12 -14.18 -2.55
N CYS A 52 2.02 -13.59 -3.00
CA CYS A 52 2.04 -12.40 -3.84
C CYS A 52 2.77 -11.23 -3.16
N GLY A 53 2.67 -11.15 -1.84
CA GLY A 53 3.35 -10.16 -1.04
C GLY A 53 2.68 -8.78 -1.08
N ALA A 54 3.30 -7.82 -0.39
CA ALA A 54 2.82 -6.45 -0.28
C ALA A 54 3.99 -5.46 -0.35
N HIS A 55 3.66 -4.21 -0.65
CA HIS A 55 4.59 -3.09 -0.52
C HIS A 55 5.04 -2.93 0.95
N ASP A 56 6.25 -2.41 1.19
CA ASP A 56 6.88 -2.35 2.52
C ASP A 56 6.06 -1.55 3.54
N SER A 57 5.59 -0.35 3.16
CA SER A 57 4.75 0.51 3.96
C SER A 57 3.41 -0.15 4.29
N ASN A 58 2.88 -0.95 3.36
CA ASN A 58 1.66 -1.74 3.57
C ASN A 58 1.87 -2.92 4.51
N ALA A 59 3.03 -3.57 4.47
CA ALA A 59 3.37 -4.63 5.43
C ALA A 59 3.47 -4.05 6.85
N ALA A 60 4.14 -2.91 7.01
CA ALA A 60 4.21 -2.19 8.29
C ALA A 60 2.82 -1.75 8.78
N LEU A 61 2.02 -1.15 7.90
CA LEU A 61 0.66 -0.72 8.21
C LEU A 61 -0.24 -1.91 8.60
N HIS A 62 -0.11 -3.04 7.91
CA HIS A 62 -0.86 -4.26 8.23
C HIS A 62 -0.50 -4.79 9.63
N ALA A 63 0.79 -4.80 9.99
CA ALA A 63 1.22 -5.17 11.32
C ALA A 63 0.63 -4.23 12.39
N VAL A 64 0.66 -2.91 12.15
CA VAL A 64 0.07 -1.93 13.08
C VAL A 64 -1.45 -2.11 13.23
N ARG A 65 -2.16 -2.41 12.14
CA ARG A 65 -3.60 -2.68 12.16
C ARG A 65 -4.00 -3.89 13.02
N ALA A 66 -3.08 -4.82 13.28
CA ALA A 66 -3.35 -5.99 14.10
C ALA A 66 -3.33 -5.69 15.61
N TYR A 67 -2.78 -4.54 16.03
CA TYR A 67 -2.77 -4.16 17.45
C TYR A 67 -4.19 -3.82 17.92
N PRO A 68 -4.65 -4.35 19.07
CA PRO A 68 -6.02 -4.15 19.56
C PRO A 68 -6.47 -2.69 19.70
N ILE A 69 -5.54 -1.76 19.95
CA ILE A 69 -5.82 -0.33 20.04
C ILE A 69 -6.17 0.30 18.67
N VAL A 70 -5.77 -0.33 17.57
CA VAL A 70 -5.99 0.12 16.19
C VAL A 70 -7.08 -0.69 15.49
N THR A 71 -7.22 -1.99 15.80
CA THR A 71 -8.17 -2.88 15.14
C THR A 71 -9.59 -2.32 15.14
N GLY A 72 -10.17 -2.12 13.95
CA GLY A 72 -11.53 -1.62 13.76
C GLY A 72 -11.74 -0.16 14.16
N ARG A 73 -10.68 0.58 14.47
CA ARG A 73 -10.73 1.97 14.91
C ARG A 73 -10.07 2.88 13.88
N GLU A 74 -10.51 4.13 13.88
CA GLU A 74 -9.78 5.16 13.16
C GLU A 74 -8.45 5.45 13.86
N ALA A 75 -7.38 5.52 13.07
CA ALA A 75 -6.05 5.81 13.57
C ALA A 75 -5.19 6.46 12.48
N THR A 76 -4.15 7.17 12.88
CA THR A 76 -3.08 7.59 11.97
C THR A 76 -1.79 6.95 12.43
N VAL A 77 -1.15 6.20 11.54
CA VAL A 77 0.16 5.61 11.78
C VAL A 77 1.20 6.57 11.26
N ILE A 78 2.14 6.98 12.11
CA ILE A 78 3.26 7.86 11.73
C ILE A 78 4.53 7.04 11.83
N SER A 79 5.10 6.70 10.67
CA SER A 79 6.46 6.15 10.59
C SER A 79 7.46 7.30 10.69
N THR A 80 8.53 7.11 11.46
CA THR A 80 9.55 8.14 11.68
C THR A 80 10.94 7.61 11.35
N GLY A 81 11.72 8.39 10.61
CA GLY A 81 13.11 8.14 10.26
C GLY A 81 13.69 9.35 9.57
N THR A 82 14.42 9.16 8.46
CA THR A 82 14.77 10.28 7.55
C THR A 82 13.51 10.99 7.04
N TRP A 83 12.46 10.22 6.77
CA TRP A 83 11.13 10.71 6.42
C TRP A 83 10.16 10.44 7.56
N PHE A 84 9.20 11.34 7.72
CA PHE A 84 8.00 11.13 8.51
C PHE A 84 6.88 10.85 7.52
N VAL A 85 6.25 9.68 7.65
CA VAL A 85 5.15 9.26 6.77
C VAL A 85 3.92 9.02 7.61
N ALA A 86 2.90 9.86 7.42
CA ALA A 86 1.61 9.71 8.06
C ALA A 86 0.66 8.94 7.14
N MET A 87 0.03 7.89 7.66
CA MET A 87 -0.94 7.05 6.95
C MET A 87 -2.22 6.96 7.78
N ARG A 88 -3.31 7.55 7.27
CA ARG A 88 -4.62 7.54 7.94
C ARG A 88 -5.37 6.25 7.62
N LEU A 89 -5.87 5.61 8.67
CA LEU A 89 -6.76 4.46 8.63
C LEU A 89 -8.17 4.95 8.95
N PRO A 90 -8.97 5.36 7.95
CA PRO A 90 -10.35 5.80 8.21
C PRO A 90 -11.18 4.66 8.78
N SER A 91 -12.13 5.00 9.65
CA SER A 91 -13.18 4.05 10.04
C SER A 91 -14.12 3.77 8.86
N ASP A 92 -14.81 2.63 8.87
CA ASP A 92 -15.76 2.29 7.79
C ASP A 92 -16.94 3.29 7.69
N ALA A 93 -17.22 4.03 8.76
CA ALA A 93 -18.24 5.07 8.81
C ALA A 93 -17.75 6.46 8.37
N ALA A 94 -16.44 6.64 8.19
CA ALA A 94 -15.88 7.93 7.79
C ALA A 94 -16.22 8.23 6.33
N ALA A 95 -16.91 9.35 6.08
CA ALA A 95 -16.98 9.92 4.75
C ALA A 95 -15.58 10.43 4.38
N LEU A 96 -14.96 9.79 3.38
CA LEU A 96 -13.65 10.19 2.88
C LEU A 96 -13.83 10.85 1.52
N ASP A 97 -13.76 12.18 1.49
CA ASP A 97 -13.61 12.91 0.24
C ASP A 97 -12.11 13.02 -0.10
N LEU A 98 -11.68 12.24 -1.09
CA LEU A 98 -10.30 12.24 -1.55
C LEU A 98 -9.95 13.52 -2.33
N HIS A 99 -10.94 14.29 -2.79
CA HIS A 99 -10.73 15.56 -3.48
C HIS A 99 -10.40 16.71 -2.53
N GLU A 100 -10.64 16.54 -1.23
CA GLU A 100 -10.31 17.56 -0.21
C GLU A 100 -8.88 17.42 0.34
N LEU A 101 -8.07 16.49 -0.19
CA LEU A 101 -6.68 16.35 0.24
C LEU A 101 -5.85 17.57 -0.16
N PRO A 102 -5.20 18.28 0.80
CA PRO A 102 -4.47 19.50 0.49
C PRO A 102 -3.21 19.18 -0.35
N GLU A 103 -3.20 19.62 -1.60
CA GLU A 103 -2.05 19.47 -2.50
C GLU A 103 -0.78 20.09 -1.90
N SER A 104 -0.92 21.22 -1.19
CA SER A 104 0.19 21.92 -0.54
C SER A 104 0.83 21.19 0.65
N ARG A 105 0.37 19.97 0.97
CA ARG A 105 0.88 19.13 2.07
C ARG A 105 1.41 17.78 1.59
N ASP A 106 1.69 17.67 0.29
CA ASP A 106 2.16 16.45 -0.36
C ASP A 106 1.30 15.23 0.00
N CYS A 107 -0.02 15.46 0.00
CA CYS A 107 -0.99 14.44 0.30
C CYS A 107 -1.23 13.56 -0.92
N LEU A 108 -1.16 12.25 -0.72
CA LEU A 108 -1.45 11.23 -1.72
C LEU A 108 -2.41 10.19 -1.15
N VAL A 109 -2.89 9.28 -2.00
CA VAL A 109 -3.76 8.18 -1.58
C VAL A 109 -3.06 6.85 -1.87
N ASN A 110 -2.53 6.24 -0.82
CA ASN A 110 -2.06 4.87 -0.86
C ASN A 110 -3.25 3.90 -0.87
N VAL A 111 -3.00 2.64 -1.18
CA VAL A 111 -4.01 1.57 -1.14
C VAL A 111 -3.51 0.45 -0.25
N ASP A 112 -4.29 0.08 0.77
CA ASP A 112 -3.88 -0.99 1.69
C ASP A 112 -4.01 -2.40 1.09
N ILE A 113 -3.50 -3.41 1.80
CA ILE A 113 -3.54 -4.80 1.34
C ILE A 113 -4.97 -5.34 1.14
N ALA A 114 -5.96 -4.75 1.82
CA ALA A 114 -7.39 -5.07 1.64
C ALA A 114 -8.03 -4.23 0.53
N GLY A 115 -7.28 -3.29 -0.04
CA GLY A 115 -7.72 -2.43 -1.11
C GLY A 115 -8.41 -1.15 -0.71
N ARG A 116 -8.34 -0.78 0.56
CA ARG A 116 -8.95 0.46 1.05
C ARG A 116 -8.02 1.65 0.79
N PRO A 117 -8.58 2.83 0.48
CA PRO A 117 -7.78 4.04 0.36
C PRO A 117 -7.15 4.41 1.71
N VAL A 118 -5.90 4.83 1.67
CA VAL A 118 -5.10 5.29 2.82
C VAL A 118 -4.56 6.68 2.48
N PRO A 119 -5.29 7.74 2.86
CA PRO A 119 -4.77 9.11 2.78
C PRO A 119 -3.44 9.19 3.51
N SER A 120 -2.42 9.67 2.81
CA SER A 120 -1.06 9.68 3.30
C SER A 120 -0.39 11.00 3.00
N GLY A 121 0.63 11.35 3.78
CA GLY A 121 1.50 12.49 3.53
C GLY A 121 2.89 12.21 4.05
N ALA A 122 3.89 12.86 3.47
CA ALA A 122 5.30 12.69 3.85
C ALA A 122 5.99 14.03 4.11
N SER A 123 6.92 14.06 5.07
CA SER A 123 7.83 15.18 5.31
C SER A 123 9.25 14.69 5.52
N TRP A 124 10.23 15.50 5.13
CA TRP A 124 11.62 15.21 5.42
C TRP A 124 11.96 15.73 6.82
N GLY A 125 12.38 14.84 7.73
CA GLY A 125 12.51 15.15 9.15
C GLY A 125 11.21 15.67 9.80
N ALA A 126 11.33 16.24 11.01
CA ALA A 126 10.21 16.87 11.72
C ALA A 126 9.87 18.29 11.21
N GLY A 127 10.44 18.69 10.08
CA GLY A 127 10.27 20.01 9.46
C GLY A 127 9.01 20.13 8.61
N ASN A 128 8.96 21.17 7.76
CA ASN A 128 7.81 21.44 6.89
C ASN A 128 7.48 20.22 6.01
N TRP A 129 6.20 19.87 5.91
CA TRP A 129 5.65 18.95 4.91
C TRP A 129 6.02 19.49 3.53
N ILE A 130 7.01 18.86 2.90
CA ILE A 130 7.70 19.41 1.73
C ILE A 130 6.78 19.25 0.52
N ASN A 131 6.61 20.30 -0.27
CA ASN A 131 6.11 20.17 -1.63
C ASN A 131 7.14 19.36 -2.43
N SER A 132 6.79 18.12 -2.80
CA SER A 132 7.53 17.19 -3.66
C SER A 132 8.61 16.34 -2.97
N ALA A 133 8.18 15.21 -2.44
CA ALA A 133 8.93 13.97 -2.57
C ALA A 133 8.12 12.99 -3.41
N ALA A 134 8.41 12.94 -4.72
CA ALA A 134 8.08 11.77 -5.52
C ALA A 134 8.66 10.52 -4.83
N TRP A 135 7.98 9.39 -5.02
CA TRP A 135 8.33 8.03 -4.56
C TRP A 135 7.64 7.55 -3.26
N ILE A 136 6.41 7.04 -3.43
CA ILE A 136 5.92 5.76 -2.87
C ILE A 136 5.19 5.05 -4.01
#